data_AF-A0A8D8JRV4-F1
#
_entry.id   AF-A0A8D8JRV4-F1
#
_cell.length_a   1.000
_cell.length_b   1.000
_cell.length_c   1.000
_cell.angle_alpha   90.00
_cell.angle_beta   90.00
_cell.angle_gamma   90.00
#
_symmetry.space_group_name_H-M   'P 1'
#
loop_
_entity.id
_entity.type
_entity.pdbx_description
1 polymer ?
#
loop_
_entity_poly.entity_id
_entity_poly.type
_entity_poly.pdbx_seq_one_letter_code
_entity_poly.pdbx_strand_id
1 'polypeptide(L)'
;DEESTCVCRCELIKLGLWDSCRGHQPEVPSDQYYDPDEEDRCYRERLRQCLRERLTPEKNQCSKSFVYYKCYNDQYGTVFLNRIGYVPSGQLKHEQIVRDCARILQLSKSDLKTIAENPLQAFNSGKCLFRCFLIREGLYSDHGGFNKERIFAQFAKKNDRERFLRRLQQCYDRLRSECWDRCTLATRLVQDCLDENATALDNILSALSSITVE
;
A
#
# COMPACT_ATOMS: atom_id res chain seq x y z
N ASP A 1 -24.90 -20.82 2.58
CA ASP A 1 -24.13 -21.94 1.97
C ASP A 1 -22.67 -21.49 1.79
N GLU A 2 -21.79 -22.41 1.37
CA GLU A 2 -20.36 -22.16 1.17
C GLU A 2 -20.08 -21.11 0.08
N GLU A 3 -20.92 -21.08 -0.95
CA GLU A 3 -20.87 -20.12 -2.06
C GLU A 3 -21.05 -18.68 -1.55
N SER A 4 -22.05 -18.46 -0.69
CA SER A 4 -22.33 -17.19 -0.02
C SER A 4 -21.16 -16.72 0.86
N THR A 5 -20.43 -17.64 1.50
CA THR A 5 -19.26 -17.29 2.32
C THR A 5 -18.04 -16.93 1.50
N CYS A 6 -17.87 -17.51 0.31
CA CYS A 6 -16.77 -17.17 -0.59
C CYS A 6 -16.95 -15.80 -1.27
N VAL A 7 -18.18 -15.29 -1.40
CA VAL A 7 -18.43 -13.93 -1.93
C VAL A 7 -17.73 -12.87 -1.07
N CYS A 8 -17.80 -13.00 0.26
CA CYS A 8 -17.10 -12.11 1.20
C CYS A 8 -15.58 -12.11 0.97
N ARG A 9 -15.00 -13.27 0.62
CA ARG A 9 -13.59 -13.38 0.27
C ARG A 9 -13.24 -12.52 -0.94
N CYS A 10 -14.05 -12.60 -1.99
CA CYS A 10 -13.82 -11.81 -3.21
C CYS A 10 -13.92 -10.31 -2.94
N GLU A 11 -14.86 -9.88 -2.11
CA GLU A 11 -14.95 -8.47 -1.69
C GLU A 11 -13.69 -8.03 -0.95
N LEU A 12 -13.26 -8.80 0.06
CA LEU A 12 -12.04 -8.45 0.82
C LEU A 12 -10.78 -8.48 -0.04
N ILE A 13 -10.66 -9.39 -1.02
CA ILE A 13 -9.55 -9.40 -1.99
C ILE A 13 -9.57 -8.13 -2.84
N LYS A 14 -10.75 -7.72 -3.34
CA LYS A 14 -10.89 -6.48 -4.13
C LYS A 14 -10.53 -5.23 -3.33
N LEU A 15 -10.71 -5.26 -2.02
CA LEU A 15 -10.33 -4.18 -1.11
C LEU A 15 -8.86 -4.28 -0.64
N GLY A 16 -8.13 -5.32 -1.04
CA GLY A 16 -6.77 -5.58 -0.55
C GLY A 16 -6.69 -6.02 0.91
N LEU A 17 -7.82 -6.23 1.59
CA LEU A 17 -7.90 -6.66 2.99
C LEU A 17 -7.67 -8.17 3.15
N TRP A 18 -7.64 -8.91 2.04
CA TRP A 18 -7.43 -10.35 2.01
C TRP A 18 -6.47 -10.76 0.88
N ASP A 19 -5.45 -11.53 1.24
CA ASP A 19 -4.55 -12.19 0.30
C ASP A 19 -4.98 -13.65 0.12
N SER A 20 -4.99 -14.14 -1.12
CA SER A 20 -5.47 -15.49 -1.43
C SER A 20 -4.64 -16.59 -0.79
N CYS A 21 -3.36 -16.33 -0.52
CA CYS A 21 -2.38 -17.27 0.02
C CYS A 21 -2.11 -17.02 1.52
N ARG A 22 -1.99 -15.75 1.92
CA ARG A 22 -1.61 -15.32 3.27
C ARG A 22 -2.82 -15.04 4.17
N GLY A 23 -4.01 -14.87 3.60
CA GLY A 23 -5.22 -14.51 4.35
C GLY A 23 -5.28 -13.01 4.66
N HIS A 24 -5.95 -12.66 5.76
CA HIS A 24 -6.16 -11.27 6.16
C HIS A 24 -4.85 -10.47 6.27
N GLN A 25 -4.89 -9.21 5.84
CA GLN A 25 -3.76 -8.28 5.90
C GLN A 25 -4.03 -7.19 6.95
N PRO A 26 -3.70 -7.42 8.25
CA PRO A 26 -4.01 -6.46 9.33
C PRO A 26 -3.27 -5.13 9.22
N GLU A 27 -2.25 -5.06 8.38
CA GLU A 27 -1.45 -3.86 8.12
C GLU A 27 -2.16 -2.88 7.18
N VAL A 28 -3.12 -3.36 6.36
CA VAL A 28 -3.86 -2.49 5.44
C VAL A 28 -4.81 -1.61 6.26
N PRO A 29 -4.71 -0.27 6.15
CA PRO A 29 -5.59 0.62 6.90
C PRO A 29 -7.05 0.36 6.54
N SER A 30 -7.82 -0.21 7.47
CA SER A 30 -9.24 -0.47 7.28
C SER A 30 -10.09 0.80 7.39
N ASP A 31 -9.57 1.85 8.04
CA ASP A 31 -10.24 3.14 8.24
C ASP A 31 -10.56 3.86 6.90
N GLN A 32 -10.01 3.41 5.77
CA GLN A 32 -10.37 3.92 4.44
C GLN A 32 -11.68 3.29 3.88
N TYR A 33 -12.11 2.16 4.45
CA TYR A 33 -13.28 1.38 4.00
C TYR A 33 -14.45 1.46 4.98
N TYR A 34 -14.15 1.76 6.24
CA TYR A 34 -15.10 1.77 7.33
C TYR A 34 -15.11 3.13 8.02
N ASP A 35 -16.28 3.54 8.50
CA ASP A 35 -16.50 4.79 9.25
C ASP A 35 -16.96 4.41 10.66
N PRO A 36 -16.04 4.02 11.56
CA PRO A 36 -16.40 3.71 12.94
C PRO A 36 -16.91 4.98 13.64
N ASP A 37 -17.82 4.82 14.59
CA ASP A 37 -18.34 5.92 15.40
C ASP A 37 -17.18 6.69 16.07
N GLU A 38 -17.13 8.01 15.89
CA GLU A 38 -16.05 8.87 16.36
C GLU A 38 -15.88 8.83 17.90
N GLU A 39 -16.95 8.52 18.64
CA GLU A 39 -16.90 8.39 20.10
C GLU A 39 -16.45 6.99 20.56
N ASP A 40 -16.52 5.99 19.69
CA ASP A 40 -16.12 4.64 20.01
C ASP A 40 -14.60 4.50 19.93
N ARG A 41 -13.96 4.36 21.10
CA ARG A 41 -12.52 4.10 21.21
C ARG A 41 -12.17 2.63 21.37
N CYS A 42 -13.18 1.77 21.49
CA CYS A 42 -13.06 0.36 21.87
C CYS A 42 -13.26 -0.60 20.69
N TYR A 43 -13.75 -0.13 19.53
CA TYR A 43 -13.99 -0.94 18.34
C TYR A 43 -12.79 -1.82 17.94
N ARG A 44 -11.56 -1.29 18.05
CA ARG A 44 -10.34 -2.05 17.75
C ARG A 44 -10.14 -3.25 18.67
N GLU A 45 -10.43 -3.10 19.97
CA GLU A 45 -10.28 -4.21 20.91
C GLU A 45 -11.40 -5.24 20.75
N ARG A 46 -12.63 -4.78 20.50
CA ARG A 46 -13.76 -5.69 20.21
C ARG A 46 -13.56 -6.45 18.91
N LEU A 47 -12.95 -5.84 17.88
CA LEU A 47 -12.55 -6.54 16.66
C LEU A 47 -11.56 -7.66 16.98
N ARG A 48 -10.50 -7.36 17.73
CA ARG A 48 -9.50 -8.38 18.12
C ARG A 48 -10.15 -9.51 18.91
N GLN A 49 -11.04 -9.18 19.83
CA GLN A 49 -11.79 -10.17 20.59
C GLN A 49 -12.66 -11.05 19.68
N CYS A 50 -13.46 -10.45 18.79
CA CYS A 50 -14.31 -11.19 17.85
C CYS A 50 -13.50 -12.15 16.97
N LEU A 51 -12.35 -11.70 16.45
CA LEU A 51 -11.46 -12.52 15.64
C LEU A 51 -10.85 -13.67 16.47
N ARG A 52 -10.38 -13.41 17.69
CA ARG A 52 -9.83 -14.45 18.58
C ARG A 52 -10.85 -15.54 18.91
N GLU A 53 -12.11 -15.16 19.13
CA GLU A 53 -13.17 -16.10 19.51
C GLU A 53 -13.70 -16.93 18.34
N ARG A 54 -13.76 -16.34 17.14
CA ARG A 54 -14.48 -16.94 15.99
C ARG A 54 -13.57 -17.50 14.91
N LEU A 55 -12.31 -17.07 14.83
CA LEU A 55 -11.37 -17.53 13.83
C LEU A 55 -10.64 -18.78 14.33
N THR A 56 -10.96 -19.94 13.77
CA THR A 56 -10.32 -21.20 14.14
C THR A 56 -9.43 -21.75 13.02
N PRO A 57 -8.31 -22.43 13.32
CA PRO A 57 -7.37 -22.92 12.31
C PRO A 57 -7.99 -23.87 11.27
N GLU A 58 -8.99 -24.66 11.66
CA GLU A 58 -9.62 -25.72 10.88
C GLU A 58 -10.54 -25.17 9.77
N LYS A 59 -10.93 -23.89 9.85
CA LYS A 59 -11.77 -23.25 8.84
C LYS A 59 -11.04 -23.12 7.51
N ASN A 60 -11.75 -23.41 6.42
CA ASN A 60 -11.27 -23.12 5.06
C ASN A 60 -11.18 -21.59 4.83
N GLN A 61 -10.55 -21.18 3.73
CA GLN A 61 -10.29 -19.76 3.45
C GLN A 61 -11.58 -18.94 3.32
N CYS A 62 -12.64 -19.49 2.72
CA CYS A 62 -13.92 -18.79 2.61
C CYS A 62 -14.57 -18.58 3.98
N SER A 63 -14.58 -19.62 4.82
CA SER A 63 -15.09 -19.53 6.19
C SER A 63 -14.32 -18.54 7.04
N LYS A 64 -12.98 -18.50 6.92
CA LYS A 64 -12.14 -17.51 7.63
C LYS A 64 -12.44 -16.10 7.14
N SER A 65 -12.53 -15.89 5.83
CA SER A 65 -12.85 -14.58 5.25
C SER A 65 -14.24 -14.09 5.65
N PHE A 66 -15.22 -14.99 5.76
CA PHE A 66 -16.56 -14.66 6.22
C PHE A 66 -16.58 -14.23 7.70
N VAL A 67 -15.85 -14.94 8.57
CA VAL A 67 -15.68 -14.53 9.98
C VAL A 67 -15.05 -13.14 10.06
N TYR A 68 -14.01 -12.90 9.26
CA TYR A 68 -13.37 -11.59 9.18
C TYR A 68 -14.35 -10.50 8.75
N TYR A 69 -15.02 -10.69 7.61
CA TYR A 69 -16.02 -9.76 7.09
C TYR A 69 -17.08 -9.42 8.14
N LYS A 70 -17.60 -10.44 8.83
CA LYS A 70 -18.60 -10.25 9.88
C LYS A 70 -18.05 -9.51 11.10
N CYS A 71 -16.89 -9.90 11.62
CA CYS A 71 -16.29 -9.21 12.77
C CYS A 71 -15.94 -7.76 12.46
N TYR A 72 -15.49 -7.45 11.25
CA TYR A 72 -15.29 -6.07 10.82
C TYR A 72 -16.62 -5.33 10.73
N ASN A 73 -17.62 -5.86 10.03
CA ASN A 73 -18.92 -5.18 9.94
C ASN A 73 -19.59 -4.95 11.30
N ASP A 74 -19.49 -5.93 12.21
CA ASP A 74 -20.06 -5.87 13.56
C ASP A 74 -19.40 -4.76 14.41
N GLN A 75 -18.11 -4.44 14.17
CA GLN A 75 -17.34 -3.53 15.05
C GLN A 75 -17.00 -2.18 14.41
N TYR A 76 -16.84 -2.14 13.09
CA TYR A 76 -16.45 -0.96 12.31
C TYR A 76 -17.62 -0.39 11.49
N GLY A 77 -18.77 -1.06 11.46
CA GLY A 77 -19.92 -0.67 10.63
C GLY A 77 -19.83 -1.22 9.21
N THR A 78 -20.72 -0.76 8.32
CA THR A 78 -20.78 -1.28 6.94
C THR A 78 -19.72 -0.63 6.05
N VAL A 79 -19.16 -1.40 5.11
CA VAL A 79 -18.22 -0.87 4.11
C VAL A 79 -18.87 0.22 3.26
N PHE A 80 -18.26 1.40 3.21
CA PHE A 80 -18.68 2.49 2.33
C PHE A 80 -17.95 2.42 0.99
N LEU A 81 -18.44 1.57 0.08
CA LEU A 81 -17.83 1.37 -1.25
C LEU A 81 -17.67 2.68 -2.05
N ASN A 82 -18.57 3.65 -1.85
CA ASN A 82 -18.52 4.96 -2.51
C ASN A 82 -17.40 5.88 -1.98
N ARG A 83 -16.78 5.57 -0.82
CA ARG A 83 -15.62 6.29 -0.29
C ARG A 83 -14.28 5.72 -0.75
N ILE A 84 -14.27 4.61 -1.49
CA ILE A 84 -13.04 3.97 -1.96
C ILE A 84 -12.40 4.84 -3.04
N GLY A 85 -11.53 5.76 -2.60
CA GLY A 85 -10.77 6.63 -3.51
C GLY A 85 -9.58 5.93 -4.16
N TYR A 86 -9.09 4.84 -3.56
CA TYR A 86 -7.93 4.07 -4.02
C TYR A 86 -7.91 2.66 -3.42
N VAL A 87 -7.59 1.68 -4.25
CA VAL A 87 -7.38 0.29 -3.83
C VAL A 87 -5.88 0.01 -3.94
N PRO A 88 -5.22 -0.40 -2.84
CA PRO A 88 -3.80 -0.74 -2.87
C PRO A 88 -3.48 -1.81 -3.91
N SER A 89 -2.47 -1.56 -4.73
CA SER A 89 -1.94 -2.52 -5.68
C SER A 89 -1.04 -3.54 -5.02
N GLY A 90 -1.10 -4.77 -5.54
CA GLY A 90 -0.21 -5.85 -5.17
C GLY A 90 1.02 -5.95 -6.08
N GLN A 91 1.87 -6.93 -5.76
CA GLN A 91 3.17 -7.15 -6.39
C GLN A 91 3.13 -7.25 -7.92
N LEU A 92 2.19 -8.02 -8.49
CA LEU A 92 2.10 -8.21 -9.95
C LEU A 92 1.91 -6.88 -10.70
N LYS A 93 1.11 -5.97 -10.13
CA LYS A 93 0.90 -4.64 -10.71
C LYS A 93 2.15 -3.77 -10.56
N HIS A 94 2.84 -3.85 -9.42
CA HIS A 94 4.12 -3.16 -9.24
C HIS A 94 5.16 -3.64 -10.26
N GLU A 95 5.32 -4.94 -10.46
CA GLU A 95 6.24 -5.51 -11.46
C GLU A 95 5.91 -5.03 -12.87
N GLN A 96 4.62 -5.03 -13.25
CA GLN A 96 4.19 -4.49 -14.54
C GLN A 96 4.57 -3.01 -14.70
N ILE A 97 4.34 -2.20 -13.67
CA ILE A 97 4.69 -0.78 -13.70
C ILE A 97 6.19 -0.56 -13.80
N VAL A 98 6.99 -1.34 -13.06
CA VAL A 98 8.46 -1.26 -13.17
C VAL A 98 8.89 -1.63 -14.60
N ARG A 99 8.35 -2.70 -15.20
CA ARG A 99 8.64 -3.06 -16.61
C ARG A 99 8.26 -1.93 -17.57
N ASP A 100 7.08 -1.33 -17.40
CA ASP A 100 6.62 -0.22 -18.24
C ASP A 100 7.53 1.01 -18.11
N CYS A 101 7.87 1.38 -16.87
CA CYS A 101 8.76 2.50 -16.59
C CYS A 101 10.18 2.26 -17.12
N ALA A 102 10.71 1.05 -17.01
CA ALA A 102 11.99 0.67 -17.60
C ALA A 102 11.98 0.86 -19.13
N ARG A 103 10.89 0.46 -19.81
CA ARG A 103 10.76 0.68 -21.27
C ARG A 103 10.67 2.16 -21.63
N ILE A 104 9.89 2.95 -20.89
CA ILE A 104 9.75 4.40 -21.11
C ILE A 104 11.10 5.12 -20.96
N LEU A 105 11.87 4.74 -19.93
CA LEU A 105 13.17 5.31 -19.61
C LEU A 105 14.32 4.66 -20.37
N GLN A 106 14.03 3.67 -21.23
CA GLN A 106 15.01 2.92 -22.03
C GLN A 106 16.10 2.28 -21.18
N LEU A 107 15.73 1.73 -20.02
CA LEU A 107 16.66 1.05 -19.10
C LEU A 107 16.89 -0.38 -19.54
N SER A 108 18.16 -0.78 -19.56
CA SER A 108 18.57 -2.16 -19.81
C SER A 108 18.37 -3.03 -18.56
N LYS A 109 18.39 -4.36 -18.73
CA LYS A 109 18.40 -5.30 -17.59
C LYS A 109 19.56 -5.03 -16.63
N SER A 110 20.74 -4.66 -17.14
CA SER A 110 21.90 -4.29 -16.32
C SER A 110 21.64 -3.04 -15.48
N ASP A 111 21.00 -2.01 -16.06
CA ASP A 111 20.65 -0.81 -15.30
C ASP A 111 19.71 -1.14 -14.15
N LEU A 112 18.68 -1.96 -14.42
CA LEU A 112 17.71 -2.38 -13.41
C LEU A 112 18.38 -3.16 -12.26
N LYS A 113 19.33 -4.04 -12.57
CA LYS A 113 20.11 -4.77 -11.56
C LYS A 113 20.93 -3.82 -10.70
N THR A 114 21.64 -2.87 -11.32
CA THR A 114 22.42 -1.85 -10.58
C THR A 114 21.52 -0.99 -9.69
N ILE A 115 20.33 -0.61 -10.15
CA ILE A 115 19.34 0.14 -9.37
C ILE A 115 18.83 -0.68 -8.18
N ALA A 116 18.55 -1.97 -8.39
CA ALA A 116 18.08 -2.86 -7.33
C ALA A 116 19.14 -3.08 -6.23
N GLU A 117 20.42 -3.20 -6.62
CA GLU A 117 21.54 -3.38 -5.69
C GLU A 117 21.91 -2.08 -4.95
N ASN A 118 21.76 -0.92 -5.59
CA ASN A 118 22.19 0.37 -5.04
C ASN A 118 21.09 1.45 -5.13
N PRO A 119 19.91 1.23 -4.51
CA PRO A 119 18.77 2.11 -4.69
C PRO A 119 18.97 3.52 -4.11
N LEU A 120 19.79 3.63 -3.05
CA LEU A 120 20.15 4.90 -2.40
C LEU A 120 21.21 5.69 -3.18
N GLN A 121 21.95 5.05 -4.08
CA GLN A 121 22.98 5.67 -4.92
C GLN A 121 22.59 5.71 -6.40
N ALA A 122 21.32 5.45 -6.70
CA ALA A 122 20.82 5.36 -8.06
C ALA A 122 21.17 6.64 -8.84
N PHE A 123 21.84 6.45 -9.99
CA PHE A 123 22.05 7.50 -10.98
C PHE A 123 20.70 8.08 -11.44
N ASN A 124 20.73 9.22 -12.16
CA ASN A 124 19.50 9.94 -12.54
C ASN A 124 18.41 9.03 -13.16
N SER A 125 18.80 8.03 -13.95
CA SER A 125 17.92 7.01 -14.53
C SER A 125 17.13 6.22 -13.48
N GLY A 126 17.79 5.74 -12.43
CA GLY A 126 17.12 5.03 -11.34
C GLY A 126 16.22 5.95 -10.53
N LYS A 127 16.64 7.18 -10.25
CA LYS A 127 15.75 8.16 -9.59
C LYS A 127 14.47 8.41 -10.39
N CYS A 128 14.61 8.54 -11.71
CA CYS A 128 13.47 8.71 -12.60
C CYS A 128 12.58 7.46 -12.68
N LEU A 129 13.11 6.26 -12.45
CA LEU A 129 12.31 5.04 -12.33
C LEU A 129 11.37 5.10 -11.12
N PHE A 130 11.87 5.49 -9.94
CA PHE A 130 11.03 5.69 -8.74
C PHE A 130 9.94 6.73 -9.00
N ARG A 131 10.29 7.87 -9.62
CA ARG A 131 9.32 8.88 -10.03
C ARG A 131 8.25 8.30 -10.95
N CYS A 132 8.65 7.57 -12.00
CA CYS A 132 7.73 6.96 -12.94
C CYS A 132 6.79 5.99 -12.24
N PHE A 133 7.31 5.14 -11.35
CA PHE A 133 6.52 4.19 -10.58
C PHE A 133 5.42 4.91 -9.78
N LEU A 134 5.78 5.93 -9.01
CA LEU A 134 4.82 6.68 -8.19
C LEU A 134 3.74 7.39 -9.03
N ILE A 135 4.11 7.91 -10.20
CA ILE A 135 3.16 8.56 -11.12
C ILE A 135 2.20 7.51 -11.71
N ARG A 136 2.71 6.37 -12.15
CA ARG A 136 1.90 5.29 -12.76
C ARG A 136 0.99 4.60 -11.76
N GLU A 137 1.38 4.56 -10.49
CA GLU A 137 0.51 4.16 -9.39
C GLU A 137 -0.50 5.26 -8.99
N GLY A 138 -0.39 6.47 -9.53
CA GLY A 138 -1.26 7.60 -9.20
C GLY A 138 -1.06 8.12 -7.77
N LEU A 139 0.12 7.86 -7.18
CA LEU A 139 0.53 8.30 -5.85
C LEU A 139 1.25 9.65 -5.87
N TYR A 140 1.70 10.09 -7.03
CA TYR A 140 2.47 11.30 -7.21
C TYR A 140 2.17 11.99 -8.53
N SER A 141 2.32 13.31 -8.57
CA SER A 141 2.36 14.10 -9.79
C SER A 141 3.39 15.23 -9.66
N ASP A 142 3.97 15.66 -10.79
CA ASP A 142 4.95 16.75 -10.77
C ASP A 142 4.38 18.07 -10.27
N HIS A 143 3.11 18.32 -10.56
CA HIS A 143 2.46 19.58 -10.22
C HIS A 143 1.95 19.58 -8.77
N GLY A 144 1.17 18.56 -8.41
CA GLY A 144 0.52 18.45 -7.10
C GLY A 144 1.37 17.79 -6.01
N GLY A 145 2.52 17.20 -6.36
CA GLY A 145 3.29 16.39 -5.43
C GLY A 145 2.59 15.07 -5.13
N PHE A 146 2.73 14.59 -3.90
CA PHE A 146 2.21 13.30 -3.49
C PHE A 146 0.71 13.34 -3.14
N ASN A 147 0.00 12.25 -3.43
CA ASN A 147 -1.37 12.05 -2.96
C ASN A 147 -1.32 11.35 -1.59
N LYS A 148 -1.51 12.14 -0.54
CA LYS A 148 -1.38 11.71 0.85
C LYS A 148 -2.30 10.53 1.22
N GLU A 149 -3.53 10.52 0.71
CA GLU A 149 -4.50 9.46 1.00
C GLU A 149 -4.09 8.15 0.34
N ARG A 150 -3.66 8.21 -0.93
CA ARG A 150 -3.25 7.02 -1.66
C ARG A 150 -1.94 6.44 -1.14
N ILE A 151 -0.99 7.29 -0.76
CA ILE A 151 0.26 6.84 -0.14
C ILE A 151 -0.01 6.15 1.20
N PHE A 152 -0.90 6.71 2.03
CA PHE A 152 -1.30 6.06 3.28
C PHE A 152 -1.92 4.69 3.01
N ALA A 153 -2.90 4.62 2.09
CA ALA A 153 -3.53 3.37 1.70
C ALA A 153 -2.55 2.32 1.16
N GLN A 154 -1.60 2.72 0.32
CA GLN A 154 -0.69 1.82 -0.37
C GLN A 154 0.46 1.31 0.52
N PHE A 155 1.03 2.17 1.35
CA PHE A 155 2.33 1.92 1.97
C PHE A 155 2.34 1.97 3.49
N ALA A 156 1.33 2.51 4.17
CA ALA A 156 1.41 2.63 5.63
C ALA A 156 1.52 1.26 6.31
N LYS A 157 2.50 1.11 7.20
CA LYS A 157 2.68 -0.13 8.00
C LYS A 157 1.67 -0.27 9.13
N LYS A 158 1.02 0.84 9.52
CA LYS A 158 0.14 0.91 10.69
C LYS A 158 -1.06 1.80 10.38
N ASN A 159 -2.19 1.44 10.98
CA ASN A 159 -3.42 2.22 10.95
C ASN A 159 -3.37 3.42 11.93
N ASP A 160 -2.42 4.35 11.71
CA ASP A 160 -2.23 5.61 12.45
C ASP A 160 -2.18 6.77 11.46
N ARG A 161 -3.34 7.05 10.84
CA ARG A 161 -3.47 7.96 9.70
C ARG A 161 -2.97 9.37 10.02
N GLU A 162 -3.43 9.96 11.11
CA GLU A 162 -3.07 11.34 11.45
C GLU A 162 -1.57 11.53 11.64
N ARG A 163 -0.93 10.62 12.39
CA ARG A 163 0.51 10.69 12.62
C ARG A 163 1.29 10.46 11.34
N PHE A 164 0.87 9.49 10.52
CA PHE A 164 1.50 9.20 9.24
C PHE A 164 1.45 10.42 8.32
N LEU A 165 0.25 10.96 8.07
CA LEU A 165 0.06 12.09 7.15
C LEU A 165 0.79 13.35 7.62
N ARG A 166 0.77 13.63 8.93
CA ARG A 166 1.51 14.77 9.50
C ARG A 166 3.01 14.66 9.27
N ARG A 167 3.61 13.50 9.54
CA ARG A 167 5.05 13.27 9.34
C ARG A 167 5.43 13.35 7.87
N LEU A 168 4.64 12.73 7.00
CA LEU A 168 4.85 12.74 5.56
C LEU A 168 4.84 14.17 5.01
N GLN A 169 3.84 14.97 5.39
CA GLN A 169 3.73 16.36 4.96
C GLN A 169 4.92 17.20 5.44
N GLN A 170 5.25 17.12 6.73
CA GLN A 170 6.39 17.87 7.31
C GLN A 170 7.71 17.55 6.60
N CYS A 171 7.96 16.27 6.29
CA CYS A 171 9.16 15.86 5.57
C CYS A 171 9.15 16.39 4.12
N TYR A 172 8.03 16.26 3.41
CA TYR A 172 7.95 16.68 2.02
C TYR A 172 8.07 18.20 1.84
N ASP A 173 7.49 18.99 2.74
CA ASP A 173 7.60 20.46 2.71
C ASP A 173 9.07 20.90 2.84
N ARG A 174 9.86 20.23 3.70
CA ARG A 174 11.31 20.44 3.79
C ARG A 174 11.99 20.11 2.47
N LEU A 175 11.71 18.93 1.88
CA LEU A 175 12.33 18.53 0.60
C LEU A 175 12.01 19.50 -0.54
N ARG A 176 10.80 20.07 -0.60
CA ARG A 176 10.44 21.05 -1.63
C ARG A 176 11.22 22.35 -1.54
N SER A 177 11.67 22.74 -0.34
CA SER A 177 12.46 23.96 -0.13
C SER A 177 13.89 23.85 -0.68
N GLU A 178 14.35 22.64 -0.97
CA GLU A 178 15.73 22.35 -1.40
C GLU A 178 15.90 22.35 -2.93
N CYS A 179 14.86 22.68 -3.71
CA CYS A 179 14.91 22.88 -5.17
C CYS A 179 15.50 21.70 -5.99
N TRP A 180 15.26 20.46 -5.56
CA TRP A 180 15.68 19.25 -6.27
C TRP A 180 15.04 19.13 -7.67
N ASP A 181 15.73 18.45 -8.59
CA ASP A 181 15.10 18.00 -9.84
C ASP A 181 13.94 17.03 -9.54
N ARG A 182 13.02 16.89 -10.50
CA ARG A 182 11.78 16.14 -10.28
C ARG A 182 12.02 14.67 -9.92
N CYS A 183 13.03 14.04 -10.52
CA CYS A 183 13.35 12.65 -10.24
C CYS A 183 13.95 12.50 -8.84
N THR A 184 14.93 13.35 -8.48
CA THR A 184 15.50 13.35 -7.13
C THR A 184 14.43 13.64 -6.07
N LEU A 185 13.54 14.62 -6.26
CA LEU A 185 12.48 14.93 -5.30
C LEU A 185 11.56 13.73 -5.04
N ALA A 186 11.14 13.02 -6.09
CA ALA A 186 10.26 11.86 -5.96
C ALA A 186 10.97 10.67 -5.30
N THR A 187 12.25 10.44 -5.58
CA THR A 187 13.04 9.40 -4.92
C THR A 187 13.24 9.70 -3.43
N ARG A 188 13.56 10.95 -3.09
CA ARG A 188 13.71 11.38 -1.70
C ARG A 188 12.42 11.34 -0.90
N LEU A 189 11.25 11.54 -1.54
CA LEU A 189 9.97 11.26 -0.90
C LEU A 189 9.89 9.81 -0.39
N VAL A 190 10.34 8.84 -1.20
CA VAL A 190 10.34 7.42 -0.81
C VAL A 190 11.39 7.13 0.26
N GLN A 191 12.60 7.63 0.07
CA GLN A 191 13.76 7.29 0.92
C GLN A 191 13.79 8.07 2.23
N ASP A 192 13.35 9.33 2.24
CA ASP A 192 13.51 10.20 3.41
C ASP A 192 12.19 10.34 4.19
N CYS A 193 11.05 10.30 3.49
CA CYS A 193 9.75 10.58 4.11
C CYS A 193 8.91 9.33 4.40
N LEU A 194 9.22 8.19 3.77
CA LEU A 194 8.42 6.96 3.87
C LEU A 194 9.15 5.77 4.51
N ASP A 195 10.45 5.88 4.81
CA ASP A 195 11.32 4.75 5.16
C ASP A 195 10.86 3.96 6.41
N GLU A 196 10.75 4.62 7.57
CA GLU A 196 10.48 3.90 8.82
C GLU A 196 9.02 3.40 8.94
N ASN A 197 8.07 4.18 8.43
CA ASN A 197 6.63 3.96 8.70
C ASN A 197 5.85 3.44 7.49
N ALA A 198 6.52 3.21 6.36
CA ALA A 198 5.90 2.71 5.15
C ALA A 198 6.70 1.56 4.51
N THR A 199 6.06 0.81 3.61
CA THR A 199 6.66 -0.29 2.82
C THR A 199 7.04 0.15 1.41
N ALA A 200 7.10 1.46 1.15
CA ALA A 200 7.25 2.01 -0.20
C ALA A 200 8.53 1.55 -0.88
N LEU A 201 9.66 1.65 -0.19
CA LEU A 201 10.95 1.22 -0.73
C LEU A 201 10.97 -0.30 -0.95
N ASP A 202 10.58 -1.07 0.07
CA ASP A 202 10.53 -2.54 0.01
C ASP A 202 9.68 -3.05 -1.16
N ASN A 203 8.50 -2.47 -1.38
CA ASN A 203 7.60 -2.86 -2.47
C ASN A 203 8.20 -2.57 -3.85
N ILE A 204 8.86 -1.42 -4.02
CA ILE A 204 9.50 -1.06 -5.30
C ILE A 204 10.72 -1.96 -5.56
N LEU A 205 11.55 -2.20 -4.53
CA LEU A 205 12.73 -3.06 -4.64
C LEU A 205 12.38 -4.52 -4.87
N SER A 206 11.32 -5.01 -4.24
CA SER A 206 10.80 -6.35 -4.49
C SER A 206 10.37 -6.50 -5.94
N ALA A 207 9.61 -5.54 -6.48
CA ALA A 207 9.17 -5.56 -7.87
C ALA A 207 10.35 -5.47 -8.85
N LEU A 208 11.33 -4.62 -8.56
CA LEU A 208 12.59 -4.53 -9.31
C LEU A 208 13.35 -5.86 -9.32
N SER A 209 13.50 -6.49 -8.17
CA SER A 209 14.25 -7.73 -8.03
C SER A 209 13.58 -8.87 -8.82
N SER A 210 12.26 -9.03 -8.72
CA SER A 210 11.50 -10.04 -9.48
C SER A 210 11.78 -9.99 -10.98
N ILE A 211 11.81 -8.78 -11.56
CA ILE A 211 11.92 -8.63 -13.02
C ILE A 211 13.37 -8.70 -13.53
N THR A 212 14.36 -8.68 -12.63
CA THR A 212 15.79 -8.80 -12.99
C THR A 212 16.30 -10.25 -13.00
N VAL A 213 15.53 -11.17 -12.42
CA VAL A 213 15.84 -12.61 -12.36
C VAL A 213 15.29 -13.37 -13.58
N GLU A 214 14.25 -12.84 -14.24
CA GLU A 214 13.77 -13.28 -15.56
C GLU A 214 14.70 -12.81 -16.70
#